data_AF-B9CM03-F1
#
_entry.id   AF-B9CM03-F1
#
_cell.length_a   1.000
_cell.length_b   1.000
_cell.length_c   1.000
_cell.angle_alpha   90.00
_cell.angle_beta   90.00
_cell.angle_gamma   90.00
#
_symmetry.space_group_name_H-M   'P 1'
#
loop_
_entity.id
_entity.type
_entity.pdbx_description
1 polymer ?
#
loop_
_entity_poly.entity_id
_entity_poly.type
_entity_poly.pdbx_seq_one_letter_code
_entity_poly.pdbx_strand_id
1 'polypeptide(L)'
;MICTNCGSQVPDNQKFCINCGAAFQPAEQAERSSMPTNPQTPFKRNKRKIIVIIIVVLILSGIGAATYFTHGFGLLDKKEETRQADSSSKSNSKDSSKSDSDSSSTSDTKKNEKDTKEKPKVEVNELSFGMAKVATTYKGDLSDVYAITGTIENLSDQYIVTSPAFLFKVSYTDAQGNKKDGDAILKSSLDAPDCIQIPGPKEDSGIFLAPHEKKQFTYYVNEFAPKENLDDQDIPNARFQIVTEKSSDNLIKLSPTENTITVTSVEIRTKECSLTPITTMKALSPDDVNLTISYSFDSYEASVVGNITNTTEDAWRTARIYYYTECNGHYLLRSNGQHKNINFLKPGKSEDFRGNAPYVMAPEARTYTIKPVAITYEIDNLS
;
A
#
# COMPACT_ATOMS: atom_id res chain seq x y z
N MET A 1 51.30 -3.38 9.83
CA MET A 1 50.39 -4.13 10.73
C MET A 1 49.32 -4.91 9.94
N ILE A 2 48.73 -5.98 10.49
CA ILE A 2 47.62 -6.71 9.85
C ILE A 2 46.32 -6.26 10.50
N CYS A 3 45.30 -5.91 9.70
CA CYS A 3 43.98 -5.57 10.23
C CYS A 3 43.32 -6.80 10.86
N THR A 4 42.93 -6.73 12.12
CA THR A 4 42.22 -7.81 12.82
C THR A 4 40.79 -8.03 12.32
N ASN A 5 40.23 -7.06 11.59
CA ASN A 5 38.87 -7.12 11.07
C ASN A 5 38.80 -7.77 9.67
N CYS A 6 39.70 -7.41 8.75
CA CYS A 6 39.67 -7.91 7.36
C CYS A 6 40.92 -8.69 6.91
N GLY A 7 41.94 -8.84 7.76
CA GLY A 7 43.17 -9.59 7.44
C GLY A 7 44.11 -8.92 6.45
N SER A 8 43.80 -7.71 5.98
CA SER A 8 44.66 -6.97 5.03
C SER A 8 45.92 -6.44 5.71
N GLN A 9 47.05 -6.45 4.99
CA GLN A 9 48.30 -5.85 5.44
C GLN A 9 48.26 -4.33 5.19
N VAL A 10 48.43 -3.54 6.25
CA VAL A 10 48.30 -2.08 6.26
C VAL A 10 49.64 -1.46 6.71
N PRO A 11 50.08 -0.33 6.11
CA PRO A 11 51.25 0.41 6.59
C PRO A 11 51.13 0.81 8.07
N ASP A 12 52.25 0.80 8.78
CA ASP A 12 52.28 1.24 10.18
C ASP A 12 52.00 2.76 10.28
N ASN A 13 51.35 3.20 11.36
CA ASN A 13 50.87 4.58 11.63
C ASN A 13 49.55 5.03 10.96
N GLN A 14 48.75 4.12 10.42
CA GLN A 14 47.39 4.45 9.96
C GLN A 14 46.38 4.41 11.11
N LYS A 15 45.48 5.41 11.18
CA LYS A 15 44.39 5.45 12.20
C LYS A 15 43.20 4.56 11.83
N PHE A 16 43.05 4.22 10.56
CA PHE A 16 41.98 3.38 10.03
C PHE A 16 42.51 2.44 8.95
N CYS A 17 41.88 1.28 8.77
CA CYS A 17 42.20 0.37 7.69
C CYS A 17 41.72 0.95 6.36
N ILE A 18 42.64 1.18 5.43
CA ILE A 18 42.32 1.68 4.09
C ILE A 18 41.45 0.72 3.25
N ASN A 19 41.34 -0.55 3.66
CA ASN A 19 40.61 -1.57 2.89
C ASN A 19 39.19 -1.83 3.41
N CYS A 20 38.94 -1.66 4.72
CA CYS A 20 37.61 -1.91 5.31
C CYS A 20 37.07 -0.77 6.21
N GLY A 21 37.83 0.31 6.40
CA GLY A 21 37.42 1.45 7.21
C GLY A 21 37.50 1.26 8.73
N ALA A 22 37.88 0.07 9.22
CA ALA A 22 37.97 -0.21 10.66
C ALA A 22 39.03 0.67 11.35
N ALA A 23 38.66 1.32 12.46
CA ALA A 23 39.58 2.13 13.26
C ALA A 23 40.60 1.27 14.02
N PHE A 24 41.86 1.68 13.99
CA PHE A 24 42.88 1.13 14.89
C PHE A 24 42.82 1.93 16.19
N GLN A 25 42.34 1.31 17.26
CA GLN A 25 42.21 2.00 18.55
C GLN A 25 43.58 2.52 19.03
N PRO A 26 43.69 3.81 19.44
CA PRO A 26 44.89 4.31 20.07
C PRO A 26 45.10 3.61 21.42
N ALA A 27 46.31 3.10 21.64
CA ALA A 27 46.71 2.49 22.90
C ALA A 27 46.91 3.58 23.97
N GLU A 28 45.84 3.97 24.67
CA GLU A 28 45.92 4.74 25.90
C GLU A 28 44.64 4.55 26.74
N GLN A 29 44.51 3.37 27.36
CA GLN A 29 43.90 3.14 28.68
C GLN A 29 43.85 1.64 28.96
N ALA A 30 45.03 1.09 29.27
CA ALA A 30 45.15 -0.14 30.04
C ALA A 30 45.80 0.26 31.36
N GLU A 31 45.00 0.67 32.34
CA GLU A 31 45.33 0.55 33.78
C GLU A 31 44.12 0.89 34.65
N ARG A 32 43.94 0.12 35.74
CA ARG A 32 42.83 0.03 36.71
C ARG A 32 41.70 -0.92 36.30
N SER A 33 41.38 -2.01 37.00
CA SER A 33 41.78 -2.47 38.33
C SER A 33 41.62 -3.99 38.44
N SER A 34 42.45 -4.57 39.29
CA SER A 34 42.57 -5.97 39.65
C SER A 34 41.50 -6.45 40.65
N MET A 35 41.11 -7.73 40.45
CA MET A 35 40.58 -8.73 41.41
C MET A 35 39.11 -8.68 41.89
N PRO A 36 38.52 -9.83 42.34
CA PRO A 36 38.79 -11.24 42.01
C PRO A 36 37.52 -12.05 41.64
N THR A 37 37.68 -13.07 40.80
CA THR A 37 36.63 -14.06 40.48
C THR A 37 36.53 -15.12 41.58
N ASN A 38 35.33 -15.26 42.16
CA ASN A 38 34.90 -16.40 42.99
C ASN A 38 34.11 -17.39 42.10
N PRO A 39 34.37 -18.71 42.14
CA PRO A 39 33.73 -19.65 41.22
C PRO A 39 32.39 -20.16 41.77
N GLN A 40 31.28 -19.86 41.10
CA GLN A 40 30.00 -20.55 41.34
C GLN A 40 29.33 -21.07 40.05
N THR A 41 29.49 -22.39 39.90
CA THR A 41 28.51 -23.44 39.57
C THR A 41 27.66 -23.39 38.27
N PRO A 42 27.52 -24.54 37.56
CA PRO A 42 26.67 -24.66 36.37
C PRO A 42 25.20 -24.93 36.74
N PHE A 43 24.29 -24.04 36.34
CA PHE A 43 22.85 -24.29 36.47
C PHE A 43 22.31 -25.19 35.33
N LYS A 44 21.76 -26.31 35.77
CA LYS A 44 21.29 -27.48 35.04
C LYS A 44 19.89 -27.22 34.44
N ARG A 45 19.75 -27.32 33.10
CA ARG A 45 18.44 -27.27 32.39
C ARG A 45 17.64 -28.55 32.67
N ASN A 46 16.43 -28.41 33.21
CA ASN A 46 15.52 -29.54 33.44
C ASN A 46 14.44 -29.59 32.34
N LYS A 47 14.51 -30.61 31.47
CA LYS A 47 13.46 -30.95 30.50
C LYS A 47 12.46 -31.87 31.18
N ARG A 48 11.18 -31.48 31.25
CA ARG A 48 9.97 -32.35 31.23
C ARG A 48 8.75 -31.51 31.63
N LYS A 49 7.92 -31.16 30.63
CA LYS A 49 6.43 -30.98 30.66
C LYS A 49 5.90 -30.35 29.36
N ILE A 50 6.33 -30.83 28.19
CA ILE A 50 5.75 -30.46 26.88
C ILE A 50 5.52 -31.75 26.06
N ILE A 51 4.68 -32.65 26.58
CA ILE A 51 4.19 -33.83 25.81
C ILE A 51 2.66 -33.99 25.93
N VAL A 52 1.99 -33.27 26.84
CA VAL A 52 0.52 -33.43 27.04
C VAL A 52 -0.31 -32.54 26.11
N ILE A 53 0.21 -31.39 25.64
CA ILE A 53 -0.58 -30.44 24.84
C ILE A 53 -0.73 -30.87 23.36
N ILE A 54 0.24 -31.60 22.79
CA ILE A 54 0.21 -32.01 21.37
C ILE A 54 -0.87 -33.07 21.10
N ILE A 55 -1.17 -33.94 22.09
CA ILE A 55 -2.15 -35.02 21.92
C ILE A 55 -3.59 -34.47 21.94
N VAL A 56 -3.87 -33.39 22.68
CA VAL A 56 -5.22 -32.80 22.74
C VAL A 56 -5.56 -32.04 21.46
N VAL A 57 -4.58 -31.38 20.83
CA VAL A 57 -4.78 -30.64 19.57
C VAL A 57 -5.04 -31.57 18.38
N LEU A 58 -4.37 -32.74 18.34
CA LEU A 58 -4.57 -33.73 17.27
C LEU A 58 -5.92 -34.45 17.34
N ILE A 59 -6.54 -34.55 18.52
CA ILE A 59 -7.88 -35.14 18.67
C ILE A 59 -8.97 -34.12 18.29
N LEU A 60 -8.73 -32.82 18.49
CA LEU A 60 -9.69 -31.76 18.12
C LEU A 60 -9.64 -31.37 16.63
N SER A 61 -8.50 -31.54 15.94
CA SER A 61 -8.42 -31.30 14.49
C SER A 61 -8.96 -32.47 13.64
N GLY A 62 -9.20 -33.64 14.24
CA GLY A 62 -9.59 -34.87 13.55
C GLY A 62 -11.06 -35.01 13.14
N ILE A 63 -11.93 -34.01 13.38
CA ILE A 63 -13.38 -34.12 13.07
C ILE A 63 -13.86 -33.13 11.99
N GLY A 64 -13.01 -32.24 11.47
CA GLY A 64 -13.45 -31.16 10.58
C GLY A 64 -13.19 -31.33 9.07
N ALA A 65 -12.80 -32.50 8.57
CA ALA A 65 -12.34 -32.68 7.18
C ALA A 65 -13.25 -33.54 6.29
N ALA A 66 -14.53 -33.71 6.64
CA ALA A 66 -15.47 -34.46 5.80
C ALA A 66 -16.87 -33.86 5.87
N THR A 67 -17.12 -32.82 5.07
CA THR A 67 -18.39 -32.53 4.37
C THR A 67 -18.26 -31.17 3.65
N TYR A 68 -18.85 -31.08 2.46
CA TYR A 68 -18.87 -29.93 1.53
C TYR A 68 -17.81 -29.89 0.41
N PHE A 69 -17.73 -30.99 -0.35
CA PHE A 69 -17.86 -30.87 -1.81
C PHE A 69 -19.20 -31.49 -2.20
N THR A 70 -20.12 -30.66 -2.70
CA THR A 70 -21.23 -31.00 -3.62
C THR A 70 -22.09 -29.75 -3.81
N HIS A 71 -21.90 -29.06 -4.94
CA HIS A 71 -22.96 -28.64 -5.87
C HIS A 71 -22.28 -27.83 -6.99
N GLY A 72 -22.33 -28.38 -8.20
CA GLY A 72 -21.92 -27.69 -9.42
C GLY A 72 -23.09 -27.02 -10.13
N PHE A 73 -22.74 -26.60 -11.35
CA PHE A 73 -23.58 -26.21 -12.48
C PHE A 73 -24.17 -24.79 -12.53
N GLY A 74 -23.80 -24.09 -13.61
CA GLY A 74 -24.36 -22.81 -14.03
C GLY A 74 -23.74 -22.31 -15.34
N LEU A 75 -23.65 -23.21 -16.33
CA LEU A 75 -23.23 -22.96 -17.70
C LEU A 75 -24.34 -22.17 -18.43
N LEU A 76 -24.03 -21.04 -19.07
CA LEU A 76 -24.86 -20.48 -20.13
C LEU A 76 -23.99 -19.89 -21.24
N ASP A 77 -24.23 -20.45 -22.43
CA ASP A 77 -23.55 -20.28 -23.70
C ASP A 77 -23.63 -18.85 -24.27
N LYS A 78 -22.52 -18.38 -24.86
CA LYS A 78 -22.58 -17.44 -25.99
C LYS A 78 -21.81 -18.05 -27.15
N LYS A 79 -22.60 -18.55 -28.10
CA LYS A 79 -22.18 -19.20 -29.33
C LYS A 79 -21.70 -18.14 -30.34
N GLU A 80 -20.43 -18.21 -30.72
CA GLU A 80 -19.96 -17.75 -32.04
C GLU A 80 -19.72 -19.00 -32.91
N GLU A 81 -20.21 -18.98 -34.16
CA GLU A 81 -19.38 -19.19 -35.36
C GLU A 81 -20.21 -19.09 -36.66
N THR A 82 -19.71 -18.24 -37.57
CA THR A 82 -19.34 -18.47 -38.97
C THR A 82 -20.32 -19.06 -40.02
N ARG A 83 -20.51 -18.25 -41.08
CA ARG A 83 -20.63 -18.50 -42.56
C ARG A 83 -20.88 -19.97 -43.00
N GLN A 84 -21.79 -20.30 -43.92
CA GLN A 84 -21.75 -19.94 -45.35
C GLN A 84 -23.01 -20.46 -46.09
N ALA A 85 -23.46 -19.66 -47.08
CA ALA A 85 -24.33 -19.89 -48.25
C ALA A 85 -25.30 -21.09 -48.35
N ASP A 86 -26.58 -20.80 -48.68
CA ASP A 86 -27.08 -21.12 -50.02
C ASP A 86 -28.31 -20.30 -50.44
N SER A 87 -28.44 -20.21 -51.76
CA SER A 87 -29.27 -19.29 -52.56
C SER A 87 -30.80 -19.54 -52.56
N SER A 88 -31.60 -18.48 -52.71
CA SER A 88 -32.55 -18.30 -53.82
C SER A 88 -33.48 -17.10 -53.64
N SER A 89 -33.74 -16.45 -54.78
CA SER A 89 -34.44 -15.20 -55.02
C SER A 89 -35.96 -15.22 -54.76
N LYS A 90 -36.54 -14.05 -54.43
CA LYS A 90 -37.33 -13.16 -55.34
C LYS A 90 -38.55 -12.50 -54.66
N SER A 91 -38.64 -11.17 -54.87
CA SER A 91 -39.86 -10.34 -55.05
C SER A 91 -40.78 -10.12 -53.84
N ASN A 92 -41.44 -8.97 -53.63
CA ASN A 92 -41.46 -7.65 -54.28
C ASN A 92 -42.31 -6.71 -53.39
N SER A 93 -41.99 -5.41 -53.42
CA SER A 93 -42.89 -4.24 -53.28
C SER A 93 -43.73 -4.10 -51.99
N LYS A 94 -44.05 -2.94 -51.43
CA LYS A 94 -44.10 -1.50 -51.76
C LYS A 94 -44.39 -0.84 -50.38
N ASP A 95 -44.11 0.41 -50.04
CA ASP A 95 -44.26 1.63 -50.83
C ASP A 95 -43.57 2.82 -50.11
N SER A 96 -43.16 3.79 -50.94
CA SER A 96 -43.07 5.26 -50.73
C SER A 96 -42.49 5.84 -49.42
N SER A 97 -41.30 6.47 -49.42
CA SER A 97 -40.98 7.87 -49.83
C SER A 97 -41.68 8.94 -48.98
N LYS A 98 -41.14 10.08 -48.53
CA LYS A 98 -39.94 10.92 -48.76
C LYS A 98 -39.98 11.98 -47.61
N SER A 99 -38.89 12.24 -46.90
CA SER A 99 -38.01 13.42 -47.00
C SER A 99 -38.61 14.80 -46.61
N ASP A 100 -37.78 15.51 -45.83
CA ASP A 100 -37.56 16.98 -45.80
C ASP A 100 -38.19 17.85 -44.68
N SER A 101 -37.29 18.19 -43.74
CA SER A 101 -36.90 19.52 -43.20
C SER A 101 -37.92 20.60 -42.80
N ASP A 102 -37.62 21.13 -41.59
CA ASP A 102 -37.72 22.50 -41.06
C ASP A 102 -39.09 23.13 -40.76
N SER A 103 -39.34 23.41 -39.47
CA SER A 103 -39.23 24.76 -38.90
C SER A 103 -39.98 24.94 -37.56
N SER A 104 -39.30 25.63 -36.65
CA SER A 104 -39.82 26.52 -35.59
C SER A 104 -40.44 25.93 -34.31
N SER A 105 -39.63 26.06 -33.25
CA SER A 105 -39.94 26.81 -32.02
C SER A 105 -41.25 26.55 -31.29
N THR A 106 -41.18 25.82 -30.18
CA THR A 106 -41.79 26.29 -28.94
C THR A 106 -41.01 25.81 -27.72
N SER A 107 -40.87 26.73 -26.80
CA SER A 107 -40.14 26.72 -25.54
C SER A 107 -40.52 25.56 -24.62
N ASP A 108 -39.52 24.78 -24.20
CA ASP A 108 -39.57 24.03 -22.95
C ASP A 108 -38.35 24.35 -22.09
N THR A 109 -38.61 25.23 -21.13
CA THR A 109 -38.03 25.33 -19.79
C THR A 109 -36.66 24.69 -19.62
N LYS A 110 -35.62 25.52 -19.76
CA LYS A 110 -34.32 25.29 -19.13
C LYS A 110 -34.56 24.98 -17.65
N LYS A 111 -34.40 23.71 -17.27
CA LYS A 111 -34.01 23.36 -15.91
C LYS A 111 -32.67 24.04 -15.68
N ASN A 112 -32.70 25.16 -14.95
CA ASN A 112 -31.53 25.65 -14.25
C ASN A 112 -31.13 24.53 -13.29
N GLU A 113 -30.18 23.72 -13.70
CA GLU A 113 -29.40 22.86 -12.83
C GLU A 113 -28.60 23.81 -11.94
N LYS A 114 -29.22 24.17 -10.82
CA LYS A 114 -28.54 24.83 -9.72
C LYS A 114 -27.58 23.78 -9.18
N ASP A 115 -26.33 23.84 -9.64
CA ASP A 115 -25.16 23.16 -9.10
C ASP A 115 -25.17 23.31 -7.57
N THR A 116 -25.87 22.40 -6.91
CA THR A 116 -25.77 22.23 -5.48
C THR A 116 -24.57 21.33 -5.36
N LYS A 117 -23.38 21.93 -5.41
CA LYS A 117 -22.08 21.27 -5.38
C LYS A 117 -22.13 20.17 -4.32
N GLU A 118 -22.32 18.93 -4.75
CA GLU A 118 -22.57 17.83 -3.83
C GLU A 118 -21.35 17.69 -2.92
N LYS A 119 -21.59 17.58 -1.62
CA LYS A 119 -20.50 17.50 -0.66
C LYS A 119 -19.92 16.08 -0.72
N PRO A 120 -18.59 15.91 -0.90
CA PRO A 120 -17.99 14.58 -0.97
C PRO A 120 -18.30 13.79 0.30
N LYS A 121 -18.60 12.50 0.12
CA LYS A 121 -19.03 11.60 1.18
C LYS A 121 -18.43 10.21 0.97
N VAL A 122 -17.95 9.61 2.05
CA VAL A 122 -17.46 8.23 2.08
C VAL A 122 -18.15 7.42 3.17
N GLU A 123 -18.21 6.12 2.96
CA GLU A 123 -18.60 5.14 3.96
C GLU A 123 -17.45 4.15 4.18
N VAL A 124 -17.15 3.85 5.44
CA VAL A 124 -16.09 2.91 5.83
C VAL A 124 -16.70 1.85 6.73
N ASN A 125 -16.52 0.58 6.37
CA ASN A 125 -17.09 -0.57 7.05
C ASN A 125 -16.05 -1.69 7.23
N GLU A 126 -16.41 -2.71 7.99
CA GLU A 126 -15.62 -3.96 8.15
C GLU A 126 -14.19 -3.74 8.64
N LEU A 127 -14.00 -2.72 9.50
CA LEU A 127 -12.68 -2.40 10.03
C LEU A 127 -12.12 -3.53 10.88
N SER A 128 -10.86 -3.86 10.64
CA SER A 128 -10.12 -4.81 11.46
C SER A 128 -8.68 -4.33 11.69
N PHE A 129 -8.08 -4.79 12.78
CA PHE A 129 -6.67 -4.55 13.10
C PHE A 129 -5.99 -5.87 13.40
N GLY A 130 -4.88 -6.14 12.72
CA GLY A 130 -4.18 -7.42 12.82
C GLY A 130 -2.77 -7.35 12.27
N MET A 131 -2.20 -8.53 11.97
CA MET A 131 -0.90 -8.64 11.31
C MET A 131 -1.09 -8.90 9.81
N ALA A 132 -0.20 -8.34 9.01
CA ALA A 132 -0.08 -8.61 7.58
C ALA A 132 1.39 -8.70 7.17
N LYS A 133 1.64 -9.35 6.02
CA LYS A 133 2.99 -9.46 5.45
C LYS A 133 3.23 -8.37 4.41
N VAL A 134 4.38 -7.71 4.51
CA VAL A 134 4.90 -6.75 3.53
C VAL A 134 6.32 -7.11 3.13
N ALA A 135 6.74 -6.65 1.95
CA ALA A 135 8.16 -6.64 1.58
C ALA A 135 8.82 -5.35 2.05
N THR A 136 10.09 -5.41 2.45
CA THR A 136 10.86 -4.23 2.90
C THR A 136 11.93 -3.81 1.91
N THR A 137 12.24 -2.51 1.83
CA THR A 137 13.11 -1.95 0.78
C THR A 137 14.58 -2.33 0.87
N TYR A 138 15.08 -2.70 2.06
CA TYR A 138 16.51 -2.96 2.27
C TYR A 138 16.93 -4.38 1.92
N LYS A 139 16.10 -5.37 2.26
CA LYS A 139 16.40 -6.78 1.99
C LYS A 139 15.37 -7.47 1.11
N GLY A 140 14.30 -6.79 0.68
CA GLY A 140 13.18 -7.42 -0.03
C GLY A 140 12.59 -8.63 0.71
N ASP A 141 12.91 -8.74 1.99
CA ASP A 141 12.47 -9.81 2.87
C ASP A 141 11.03 -9.52 3.27
N LEU A 142 10.31 -10.60 3.54
CA LEU A 142 8.96 -10.50 4.07
C LEU A 142 9.04 -10.25 5.57
N SER A 143 8.38 -9.19 6.00
CA SER A 143 8.25 -8.81 7.40
C SER A 143 6.78 -8.75 7.79
N ASP A 144 6.47 -9.25 8.98
CA ASP A 144 5.15 -9.06 9.58
C ASP A 144 5.05 -7.61 10.08
N VAL A 145 3.93 -6.96 9.82
CA VAL A 145 3.58 -5.61 10.28
C VAL A 145 2.16 -5.58 10.81
N TYR A 146 1.88 -4.66 11.72
CA TYR A 146 0.50 -4.34 12.06
C TYR A 146 -0.20 -3.71 10.85
N ALA A 147 -1.47 -4.03 10.65
CA ALA A 147 -2.26 -3.53 9.55
C ALA A 147 -3.70 -3.24 9.99
N ILE A 148 -4.27 -2.18 9.41
CA ILE A 148 -5.67 -1.82 9.51
C ILE A 148 -6.30 -2.15 8.15
N THR A 149 -7.30 -3.00 8.13
CA THR A 149 -8.04 -3.33 6.90
C THR A 149 -9.49 -2.87 7.02
N GLY A 150 -10.16 -2.70 5.88
CA GLY A 150 -11.59 -2.46 5.83
C GLY A 150 -12.08 -2.30 4.40
N THR A 151 -13.36 -1.99 4.27
CA THR A 151 -13.96 -1.56 3.00
C THR A 151 -14.25 -0.07 3.04
N ILE A 152 -14.02 0.60 1.91
CA ILE A 152 -14.35 2.01 1.73
C ILE A 152 -15.14 2.19 0.43
N GLU A 153 -16.15 3.03 0.50
CA GLU A 153 -17.03 3.35 -0.62
C GLU A 153 -17.13 4.87 -0.79
N ASN A 154 -16.87 5.35 -2.00
CA ASN A 154 -17.16 6.72 -2.39
C ASN A 154 -18.64 6.83 -2.75
N LEU A 155 -19.39 7.71 -2.10
CA LEU A 155 -20.82 7.89 -2.34
C LEU A 155 -21.13 9.10 -3.21
N SER A 156 -20.11 9.72 -3.82
CA SER A 156 -20.23 10.93 -4.62
C SER A 156 -19.92 10.69 -6.09
N ASP A 157 -20.39 11.61 -6.94
CA ASP A 157 -20.10 11.62 -8.39
C ASP A 157 -18.67 12.12 -8.74
N GLN A 158 -17.83 12.40 -7.73
CA GLN A 158 -16.50 12.98 -7.91
C GLN A 158 -15.40 11.99 -7.55
N TYR A 159 -14.25 12.11 -8.22
CA TYR A 159 -13.02 11.50 -7.73
C TYR A 159 -12.59 12.18 -6.43
N ILE A 160 -12.24 11.37 -5.43
CA ILE A 160 -11.83 11.87 -4.12
C ILE A 160 -10.53 11.21 -3.66
N VAL A 161 -9.78 11.96 -2.85
CA VAL A 161 -8.71 11.41 -2.03
C VAL A 161 -9.12 11.56 -0.57
N THR A 162 -9.04 10.46 0.17
CA THR A 162 -9.49 10.39 1.56
C THR A 162 -8.44 9.74 2.46
N SER A 163 -8.23 10.31 3.64
CA SER A 163 -7.41 9.71 4.69
C SER A 163 -8.30 9.39 5.90
N PRO A 164 -8.71 8.12 6.07
CA PRO A 164 -9.54 7.71 7.18
C PRO A 164 -8.85 7.96 8.53
N ALA A 165 -9.59 8.51 9.48
CA ALA A 165 -9.14 8.71 10.85
C ALA A 165 -9.66 7.57 11.74
N PHE A 166 -8.77 6.84 12.42
CA PHE A 166 -9.13 5.68 13.22
C PHE A 166 -9.12 5.98 14.72
N LEU A 167 -10.05 5.37 15.45
CA LEU A 167 -10.07 5.30 16.92
C LEU A 167 -9.90 3.83 17.32
N PHE A 168 -8.97 3.54 18.22
CA PHE A 168 -8.71 2.19 18.69
C PHE A 168 -9.28 2.02 20.08
N LYS A 169 -10.04 0.95 20.31
CA LYS A 169 -10.36 0.49 21.66
C LYS A 169 -9.23 -0.42 22.11
N VAL A 170 -8.67 -0.13 23.29
CA VAL A 170 -7.49 -0.82 23.80
C VAL A 170 -7.65 -1.21 25.26
N SER A 171 -6.98 -2.31 25.64
CA SER A 171 -6.69 -2.67 27.02
C SER A 171 -5.18 -2.52 27.25
N TYR A 172 -4.75 -1.82 28.29
CA TYR A 172 -3.36 -1.48 28.53
C TYR A 172 -3.00 -1.49 30.02
N THR A 173 -1.70 -1.56 30.30
CA THR A 173 -1.17 -1.42 31.67
C THR A 173 -0.63 -0.01 31.85
N ASP A 174 -1.13 0.73 32.85
CA ASP A 174 -0.64 2.08 33.15
C ASP A 174 0.74 2.07 33.82
N ALA A 175 1.32 3.26 34.03
CA ALA A 175 2.62 3.42 34.68
C ALA A 175 2.68 2.87 36.12
N GLN A 176 1.52 2.67 36.76
CA GLN A 176 1.39 2.09 38.09
C GLN A 176 1.16 0.57 38.07
N GLY A 177 1.15 -0.05 36.88
CA GLY A 177 0.93 -1.50 36.72
C GLY A 177 -0.54 -1.92 36.70
N ASN A 178 -1.48 -0.98 36.69
CA ASN A 178 -2.90 -1.31 36.68
C ASN A 178 -3.40 -1.51 35.25
N LYS A 179 -4.22 -2.55 35.05
CA LYS A 179 -4.92 -2.74 33.78
C LYS A 179 -6.07 -1.73 33.65
N LYS A 180 -6.14 -1.09 32.50
CA LYS A 180 -7.16 -0.12 32.13
C LYS A 180 -7.62 -0.39 30.70
N ASP A 181 -8.86 -0.01 30.42
CA ASP A 181 -9.38 0.05 29.08
C ASP A 181 -9.56 1.51 28.68
N GLY A 182 -9.42 1.81 27.39
CA GLY A 182 -9.58 3.17 26.92
C GLY A 182 -9.55 3.30 25.40
N ASP A 183 -9.71 4.55 24.97
CA ASP A 183 -9.64 4.94 23.58
C ASP A 183 -8.22 5.42 23.27
N ALA A 184 -7.71 5.05 22.10
CA ALA A 184 -6.38 5.38 21.66
C ALA A 184 -6.33 5.84 20.20
N ILE A 185 -5.35 6.70 19.91
CA ILE A 185 -5.01 7.15 18.55
C ILE A 185 -3.66 6.59 18.18
N LEU A 186 -3.57 5.94 17.02
CA LEU A 186 -2.31 5.48 16.47
C LEU A 186 -1.43 6.67 16.05
N LYS A 187 -0.18 6.68 16.50
CA LYS A 187 0.83 7.71 16.21
C LYS A 187 1.95 7.22 15.31
N SER A 188 1.98 5.94 15.01
CA SER A 188 2.88 5.37 14.01
C SER A 188 2.50 5.85 12.62
N SER A 189 3.51 5.97 11.76
CA SER A 189 3.28 6.28 10.35
C SER A 189 2.51 5.14 9.69
N LEU A 190 1.53 5.50 8.87
CA LEU A 190 0.76 4.57 8.06
C LEU A 190 1.20 4.65 6.60
N ASP A 191 1.08 3.52 5.95
CA ASP A 191 1.45 3.34 4.56
C ASP A 191 0.39 2.48 3.86
N ALA A 192 -0.01 2.81 2.64
CA ALA A 192 -1.03 2.07 1.92
C ALA A 192 -0.77 2.08 0.40
N PRO A 193 -1.02 0.96 -0.30
CA PRO A 193 -0.77 0.83 -1.74
C PRO A 193 -1.53 1.87 -2.58
N ASP A 194 -2.79 2.11 -2.23
CA ASP A 194 -3.70 2.97 -3.00
C ASP A 194 -3.63 4.44 -2.61
N CYS A 195 -2.67 4.81 -1.75
CA CYS A 195 -2.47 6.20 -1.37
C CYS A 195 -1.74 6.96 -2.46
N ILE A 196 -2.37 8.02 -2.98
CA ILE A 196 -1.73 8.97 -3.88
C ILE A 196 -1.49 10.29 -3.16
N GLN A 197 -0.49 11.04 -3.63
CA GLN A 197 -0.23 12.40 -3.20
C GLN A 197 -0.70 13.36 -4.30
N ILE A 198 -1.71 14.17 -4.00
CA ILE A 198 -2.18 15.18 -4.95
C ILE A 198 -1.23 16.40 -4.91
N PRO A 199 -0.73 16.86 -6.06
CA PRO A 199 0.03 18.11 -6.16
C PRO A 199 -0.85 19.29 -5.75
N GLY A 200 -0.41 20.06 -4.75
CA GLY A 200 -1.14 21.20 -4.25
C GLY A 200 -0.41 21.96 -3.14
N PRO A 201 -0.97 23.08 -2.66
CA PRO A 201 -0.39 23.87 -1.56
C PRO A 201 -0.41 23.15 -0.21
N LYS A 202 -1.20 22.06 -0.09
CA LYS A 202 -1.17 21.10 1.01
C LYS A 202 -0.91 19.73 0.41
N GLU A 203 -0.04 18.95 1.04
CA GLU A 203 0.22 17.56 0.66
C GLU A 203 -0.95 16.68 1.10
N ASP A 204 -2.05 16.76 0.37
CA ASP A 204 -3.19 15.88 0.58
C ASP A 204 -2.82 14.50 0.03
N SER A 205 -2.51 13.59 0.95
CA SER A 205 -2.27 12.17 0.68
C SER A 205 -3.39 11.33 1.26
N GLY A 206 -3.79 10.29 0.53
CA GLY A 206 -4.87 9.41 0.96
C GLY A 206 -5.26 8.43 -0.13
N ILE A 207 -6.17 7.52 0.21
CA ILE A 207 -6.72 6.53 -0.72
C ILE A 207 -7.47 7.27 -1.82
N PHE A 208 -7.09 6.98 -3.06
CA PHE A 208 -7.83 7.42 -4.25
C PHE A 208 -9.08 6.58 -4.44
N LEU A 209 -10.22 7.24 -4.72
CA LEU A 209 -11.48 6.60 -5.06
C LEU A 209 -12.12 7.25 -6.29
N ALA A 210 -12.50 6.44 -7.25
CA ALA A 210 -13.36 6.83 -8.36
C ALA A 210 -14.82 7.05 -7.89
N PRO A 211 -15.64 7.78 -8.66
CA PRO A 211 -17.06 7.95 -8.36
C PRO A 211 -17.75 6.60 -8.13
N HIS A 212 -18.49 6.47 -7.02
CA HIS A 212 -19.20 5.23 -6.65
C HIS A 212 -18.32 3.98 -6.49
N GLU A 213 -17.00 4.15 -6.39
CA GLU A 213 -16.08 3.02 -6.20
C GLU A 213 -16.19 2.48 -4.78
N LYS A 214 -16.35 1.15 -4.68
CA LYS A 214 -16.21 0.39 -3.45
C LYS A 214 -15.00 -0.54 -3.55
N LYS A 215 -14.08 -0.45 -2.60
CA LYS A 215 -12.92 -1.36 -2.55
C LYS A 215 -12.47 -1.69 -1.15
N GLN A 216 -11.66 -2.74 -1.04
CA GLN A 216 -10.92 -3.03 0.17
C GLN A 216 -9.69 -2.13 0.24
N PHE A 217 -9.33 -1.70 1.45
CA PHE A 217 -8.08 -1.00 1.68
C PHE A 217 -7.28 -1.68 2.79
N THR A 218 -5.98 -1.47 2.78
CA THR A 218 -5.07 -1.85 3.86
C THR A 218 -4.10 -0.72 4.15
N TYR A 219 -4.07 -0.27 5.40
CA TYR A 219 -3.01 0.58 5.94
C TYR A 219 -2.05 -0.27 6.76
N TYR A 220 -0.79 -0.31 6.34
CA TYR A 220 0.31 -0.94 7.03
C TYR A 220 0.96 0.06 8.01
N VAL A 221 1.21 -0.38 9.23
CA VAL A 221 2.00 0.37 10.19
C VAL A 221 3.47 0.27 9.80
N ASN A 222 4.05 1.39 9.37
CA ASN A 222 5.44 1.50 8.96
C ASN A 222 6.33 1.85 10.16
N GLU A 223 6.35 0.95 11.14
CA GLU A 223 7.18 1.09 12.33
C GLU A 223 7.66 -0.27 12.82
N PHE A 224 8.96 -0.32 13.15
CA PHE A 224 9.65 -1.51 13.63
C PHE A 224 10.40 -1.17 14.92
N ALA A 225 10.60 -2.17 15.78
CA ALA A 225 11.47 -2.01 16.93
C ALA A 225 12.92 -1.71 16.47
N PRO A 226 13.68 -0.90 17.23
CA PRO A 226 15.11 -0.74 16.96
C PRO A 226 15.81 -2.10 16.96
N LYS A 227 16.64 -2.33 15.95
CA LYS A 227 17.48 -3.52 15.86
C LYS A 227 18.85 -3.26 16.46
N GLU A 228 19.43 -4.27 17.10
CA GLU A 228 20.82 -4.19 17.55
C GLU A 228 21.78 -4.47 16.38
N ASN A 229 21.41 -5.39 15.47
CA ASN A 229 22.17 -5.73 14.28
C ASN A 229 21.33 -5.61 13.00
N LEU A 230 21.99 -5.35 11.87
CA LEU A 230 21.33 -5.27 10.55
C LEU A 230 20.72 -6.61 10.09
N ASP A 231 21.16 -7.72 10.68
CA ASP A 231 20.70 -9.08 10.38
C ASP A 231 19.55 -9.55 11.26
N ASP A 232 19.16 -8.78 12.26
CA ASP A 232 18.01 -9.11 13.08
C ASP A 232 16.72 -9.04 12.26
N GLN A 233 15.78 -9.93 12.59
CA GLN A 233 14.46 -9.89 11.98
C GLN A 233 13.73 -8.58 12.35
N ASP A 234 12.96 -8.03 11.43
CA ASP A 234 12.06 -6.92 11.74
C ASP A 234 11.03 -7.36 12.78
N ILE A 235 10.99 -6.67 13.92
CA ILE A 235 9.95 -6.85 14.92
C ILE A 235 8.92 -5.73 14.72
N PRO A 236 7.67 -6.04 14.36
CA PRO A 236 6.66 -5.02 14.14
C PRO A 236 6.37 -4.25 15.42
N ASN A 237 6.11 -2.96 15.28
CA ASN A 237 5.81 -2.09 16.40
C ASN A 237 4.71 -1.10 16.02
N ALA A 238 3.96 -0.62 17.01
CA ALA A 238 2.97 0.43 16.84
C ALA A 238 2.88 1.29 18.10
N ARG A 239 2.71 2.60 17.96
CA ARG A 239 2.61 3.53 19.10
C ARG A 239 1.22 4.12 19.20
N PHE A 240 0.63 4.03 20.37
CA PHE A 240 -0.70 4.52 20.66
C PHE A 240 -0.65 5.64 21.70
N GLN A 241 -1.39 6.72 21.46
CA GLN A 241 -1.65 7.75 22.46
C GLN A 241 -3.05 7.53 23.05
N ILE A 242 -3.14 7.37 24.36
CA ILE A 242 -4.42 7.24 25.07
C ILE A 242 -5.13 8.60 25.12
N VAL A 243 -6.40 8.65 24.69
CA VAL A 243 -7.17 9.90 24.51
C VAL A 243 -7.44 10.63 25.83
N THR A 244 -7.55 9.92 26.95
CA THR A 244 -7.86 10.50 28.26
C THR A 244 -6.65 11.13 28.96
N GLU A 245 -5.44 10.82 28.51
CA GLU A 245 -4.21 11.31 29.12
C GLU A 245 -3.69 12.52 28.31
N LYS A 246 -3.90 13.73 28.84
CA LYS A 246 -3.52 15.00 28.19
C LYS A 246 -1.99 15.20 28.04
N SER A 247 -1.17 14.22 28.41
CA SER A 247 0.28 14.27 28.24
C SER A 247 0.66 13.72 26.86
N SER A 248 1.42 14.51 26.09
CA SER A 248 2.02 14.06 24.82
C SER A 248 3.00 12.90 24.99
N ASP A 249 3.47 12.66 26.22
CA ASP A 249 4.57 11.73 26.50
C ASP A 249 4.09 10.32 26.87
N ASN A 250 2.77 10.11 26.98
CA ASN A 250 2.19 8.81 27.32
C ASN A 250 1.90 7.98 26.07
N LEU A 251 2.93 7.71 25.25
CA LEU A 251 2.81 6.75 24.16
C LEU A 251 3.05 5.33 24.69
N ILE A 252 2.08 4.46 24.47
CA ILE A 252 2.19 3.03 24.78
C ILE A 252 2.53 2.28 23.50
N LYS A 253 3.54 1.43 23.57
CA LYS A 253 4.03 0.64 22.44
C LYS A 253 3.34 -0.70 22.40
N LEU A 254 2.87 -1.10 21.24
CA LEU A 254 2.41 -2.43 20.92
C LEU A 254 3.54 -3.16 20.18
N SER A 255 4.11 -4.17 20.81
CA SER A 255 5.12 -5.05 20.22
C SER A 255 4.72 -6.50 20.49
N PRO A 256 4.97 -7.46 19.59
CA PRO A 256 4.77 -8.88 19.86
C PRO A 256 5.56 -9.40 21.07
N THR A 257 6.62 -8.70 21.46
CA THR A 257 7.48 -9.06 22.59
C THR A 257 7.08 -8.37 23.90
N GLU A 258 6.16 -7.40 23.86
CA GLU A 258 5.75 -6.61 25.02
C GLU A 258 4.22 -6.70 25.22
N ASN A 259 3.78 -7.21 26.38
CA ASN A 259 2.35 -7.34 26.71
C ASN A 259 1.81 -6.10 27.44
N THR A 260 2.10 -4.90 26.95
CA THR A 260 1.74 -3.62 27.59
C THR A 260 0.40 -3.06 27.11
N ILE A 261 -0.02 -3.42 25.90
CA ILE A 261 -1.26 -2.99 25.26
C ILE A 261 -1.83 -4.09 24.36
N THR A 262 -3.15 -4.11 24.22
CA THR A 262 -3.88 -4.97 23.30
C THR A 262 -4.98 -4.16 22.64
N VAL A 263 -5.09 -4.25 21.32
CA VAL A 263 -6.19 -3.64 20.56
C VAL A 263 -7.37 -4.61 20.57
N THR A 264 -8.53 -4.14 21.02
CA THR A 264 -9.77 -4.94 21.08
C THR A 264 -10.65 -4.70 19.87
N SER A 265 -10.72 -3.46 19.38
CA SER A 265 -11.40 -3.10 18.14
C SER A 265 -10.86 -1.80 17.56
N VAL A 266 -11.24 -1.54 16.31
CA VAL A 266 -10.95 -0.28 15.60
C VAL A 266 -12.26 0.28 15.05
N GLU A 267 -12.42 1.60 15.18
CA GLU A 267 -13.61 2.36 14.78
C GLU A 267 -13.20 3.53 13.89
N ILE A 268 -14.10 3.97 13.01
CA ILE A 268 -13.89 5.14 12.16
C ILE A 268 -14.31 6.44 12.87
N ARG A 269 -13.49 7.48 12.76
CA ARG A 269 -13.84 8.85 13.18
C ARG A 269 -14.25 9.65 11.96
N THR A 270 -15.48 9.42 11.47
CA THR A 270 -15.98 10.00 10.20
C THR A 270 -15.86 11.53 10.13
N LYS A 271 -15.98 12.23 11.27
CA LYS A 271 -15.86 13.70 11.33
C LYS A 271 -14.43 14.22 11.11
N GLU A 272 -13.43 13.36 11.23
CA GLU A 272 -12.00 13.69 11.13
C GLU A 272 -11.33 13.11 9.89
N CYS A 273 -12.08 12.36 9.07
CA CYS A 273 -11.58 11.90 7.79
C CYS A 273 -11.37 13.12 6.88
N SER A 274 -10.18 13.25 6.30
CA SER A 274 -9.96 14.24 5.25
C SER A 274 -10.66 13.77 3.98
N LEU A 275 -11.37 14.67 3.31
CA LEU A 275 -12.11 14.40 2.07
C LEU A 275 -11.79 15.51 1.07
N THR A 276 -10.87 15.21 0.16
CA THR A 276 -10.42 16.17 -0.86
C THR A 276 -10.94 15.74 -2.22
N PRO A 277 -11.95 16.43 -2.78
CA PRO A 277 -12.39 16.18 -4.15
C PRO A 277 -11.35 16.73 -5.13
N ILE A 278 -11.07 15.96 -6.18
CA ILE A 278 -10.11 16.35 -7.22
C ILE A 278 -10.81 17.33 -8.17
N THR A 279 -10.47 18.61 -8.04
CA THR A 279 -11.15 19.70 -8.78
C THR A 279 -10.21 20.56 -9.62
N THR A 280 -8.91 20.54 -9.33
CA THR A 280 -7.88 21.33 -10.05
C THR A 280 -7.32 20.60 -11.27
N MET A 281 -7.58 19.29 -11.39
CA MET A 281 -7.16 18.41 -12.46
C MET A 281 -8.25 17.37 -12.71
N LYS A 282 -8.19 16.67 -13.85
CA LYS A 282 -9.03 15.49 -14.09
C LYS A 282 -8.33 14.25 -13.56
N ALA A 283 -9.11 13.22 -13.26
CA ALA A 283 -8.62 11.94 -12.79
C ALA A 283 -9.26 10.81 -13.59
N LEU A 284 -8.55 9.70 -13.70
CA LEU A 284 -8.91 8.51 -14.44
C LEU A 284 -8.53 7.28 -13.61
N SER A 285 -9.33 6.23 -13.74
CA SER A 285 -8.91 4.88 -13.36
C SER A 285 -7.80 4.41 -14.31
N PRO A 286 -6.87 3.55 -13.86
CA PRO A 286 -5.94 2.87 -14.75
C PRO A 286 -6.60 2.13 -15.92
N ASP A 287 -7.83 1.65 -15.73
CA ASP A 287 -8.60 0.93 -16.75
C ASP A 287 -9.19 1.85 -17.84
N ASP A 288 -9.24 3.16 -17.60
CA ASP A 288 -9.79 4.14 -18.55
C ASP A 288 -8.78 4.47 -19.67
N VAL A 289 -7.52 4.05 -19.52
CA VAL A 289 -6.42 4.34 -20.47
C VAL A 289 -5.75 3.04 -20.92
N ASN A 290 -5.17 3.04 -22.13
CA ASN A 290 -4.30 1.93 -22.52
C ASN A 290 -2.91 2.18 -21.92
N LEU A 291 -2.68 1.62 -20.73
CA LEU A 291 -1.41 1.71 -20.00
C LEU A 291 -0.74 0.33 -19.92
N THR A 292 0.53 0.30 -20.34
CA THR A 292 1.45 -0.78 -19.99
C THR A 292 2.56 -0.19 -19.12
N ILE A 293 2.86 -0.83 -17.99
CA ILE A 293 3.90 -0.36 -17.06
C ILE A 293 4.56 -1.56 -16.39
N SER A 294 5.88 -1.59 -16.36
CA SER A 294 6.66 -2.68 -15.78
C SER A 294 8.05 -2.21 -15.34
N TYR A 295 8.77 -3.10 -14.64
CA TYR A 295 10.19 -2.91 -14.40
C TYR A 295 11.03 -3.49 -15.54
N SER A 296 12.04 -2.73 -15.94
CA SER A 296 13.14 -3.16 -16.77
C SER A 296 14.41 -3.14 -15.92
N PHE A 297 15.20 -4.20 -16.01
CA PHE A 297 16.44 -4.38 -15.27
C PHE A 297 17.61 -4.41 -16.26
N ASP A 298 18.41 -3.34 -16.25
CA ASP A 298 19.71 -3.36 -16.90
C ASP A 298 20.78 -3.79 -15.86
N SER A 299 22.01 -4.05 -16.28
CA SER A 299 23.04 -4.73 -15.46
C SER A 299 23.35 -4.07 -14.10
N TYR A 300 22.93 -2.82 -13.86
CA TYR A 300 23.17 -2.10 -12.60
C TYR A 300 21.99 -1.31 -12.05
N GLU A 301 20.89 -1.13 -12.80
CA GLU A 301 19.80 -0.24 -12.38
C GLU A 301 18.43 -0.77 -12.81
N ALA A 302 17.44 -0.60 -11.93
CA ALA A 302 16.05 -0.82 -12.25
C ALA A 302 15.44 0.47 -12.83
N SER A 303 14.67 0.31 -13.90
CA SER A 303 13.89 1.38 -14.52
C SER A 303 12.41 1.00 -14.54
N VAL A 304 11.54 1.98 -14.33
CA VAL A 304 10.13 1.88 -14.72
C VAL A 304 10.06 2.18 -16.21
N VAL A 305 9.45 1.29 -16.98
CA VAL A 305 9.23 1.45 -18.42
C VAL A 305 7.77 1.19 -18.76
N GLY A 306 7.29 1.74 -19.86
CA GLY A 306 5.93 1.50 -20.30
C GLY A 306 5.53 2.31 -21.52
N ASN A 307 4.29 2.13 -21.93
CA ASN A 307 3.61 2.90 -22.95
C ASN A 307 2.24 3.32 -22.42
N ILE A 308 1.84 4.56 -22.70
CA ILE A 308 0.50 5.05 -22.40
C ILE A 308 -0.13 5.64 -23.66
N THR A 309 -1.42 5.37 -23.87
CA THR A 309 -2.23 6.05 -24.89
C THR A 309 -3.26 6.95 -24.23
N ASN A 310 -3.32 8.22 -24.65
CA ASN A 310 -4.40 9.12 -24.25
C ASN A 310 -5.70 8.72 -24.98
N THR A 311 -6.61 8.07 -24.26
CA THR A 311 -7.93 7.63 -24.73
C THR A 311 -9.01 8.69 -24.54
N THR A 312 -8.68 9.81 -23.90
CA THR A 312 -9.62 10.90 -23.62
C THR A 312 -9.74 11.86 -24.80
N GLU A 313 -10.79 12.67 -24.79
CA GLU A 313 -10.98 13.75 -25.78
C GLU A 313 -10.08 14.97 -25.51
N ASP A 314 -9.51 15.07 -24.30
CA ASP A 314 -8.69 16.21 -23.89
C ASP A 314 -7.21 16.02 -24.29
N ALA A 315 -6.57 17.09 -24.75
CA ALA A 315 -5.12 17.15 -24.81
C ALA A 315 -4.54 17.31 -23.39
N TRP A 316 -3.55 16.49 -23.04
CA TRP A 316 -2.93 16.53 -21.72
C TRP A 316 -1.70 17.44 -21.74
N ARG A 317 -1.67 18.48 -20.89
CA ARG A 317 -0.45 19.25 -20.62
C ARG A 317 0.55 18.42 -19.83
N THR A 318 0.07 17.84 -18.74
CA THR A 318 0.83 16.91 -17.90
C THR A 318 -0.14 15.88 -17.32
N ALA A 319 0.18 14.60 -17.51
CA ALA A 319 -0.49 13.49 -16.85
C ALA A 319 0.49 12.81 -15.87
N ARG A 320 -0.01 12.41 -14.71
CA ARG A 320 0.73 11.74 -13.63
C ARG A 320 0.16 10.34 -13.45
N ILE A 321 0.96 9.33 -13.71
CA ILE A 321 0.64 7.92 -13.49
C ILE A 321 1.12 7.56 -12.08
N TYR A 322 0.19 7.33 -11.15
CA TYR A 322 0.50 6.89 -9.79
C TYR A 322 0.54 5.38 -9.73
N TYR A 323 1.51 4.84 -9.01
CA TYR A 323 1.67 3.40 -8.85
C TYR A 323 2.34 3.05 -7.53
N TYR A 324 2.21 1.80 -7.13
CA TYR A 324 3.00 1.18 -6.08
C TYR A 324 3.69 -0.09 -6.58
N THR A 325 4.55 -0.66 -5.74
CA THR A 325 5.32 -1.86 -6.05
C THR A 325 4.87 -3.04 -5.21
N GLU A 326 4.74 -4.21 -5.84
CA GLU A 326 4.72 -5.49 -5.14
C GLU A 326 6.04 -6.20 -5.35
N CYS A 327 6.60 -6.77 -4.29
CA CYS A 327 7.76 -7.65 -4.33
C CYS A 327 7.32 -9.04 -3.86
N ASN A 328 7.51 -10.06 -4.70
CA ASN A 328 7.05 -11.43 -4.48
C ASN A 328 5.55 -11.52 -4.17
N GLY A 329 4.74 -10.65 -4.78
CA GLY A 329 3.28 -10.59 -4.58
C GLY A 329 2.84 -9.90 -3.27
N HIS A 330 3.75 -9.30 -2.52
CA HIS A 330 3.45 -8.52 -1.31
C HIS A 330 3.73 -7.04 -1.54
N TYR A 331 2.92 -6.16 -0.94
CA TYR A 331 3.16 -4.72 -0.96
C TYR A 331 4.59 -4.40 -0.48
N LEU A 332 5.35 -3.67 -1.29
CA LEU A 332 6.65 -3.14 -0.90
C LEU A 332 6.43 -1.87 -0.09
N LEU A 333 6.73 -1.93 1.21
CA LEU A 333 6.56 -0.81 2.12
C LEU A 333 7.33 0.42 1.61
N ARG A 334 6.72 1.59 1.68
CA ARG A 334 7.17 2.92 1.22
C ARG A 334 7.21 3.10 -0.29
N SER A 335 6.66 2.15 -1.04
CA SER A 335 6.59 2.26 -2.50
C SER A 335 5.37 3.05 -3.00
N ASN A 336 4.47 3.48 -2.13
CA ASN A 336 3.40 4.41 -2.47
C ASN A 336 3.93 5.82 -2.79
N GLY A 337 3.07 6.65 -3.40
CA GLY A 337 3.43 8.01 -3.81
C GLY A 337 4.38 8.10 -5.02
N GLN A 338 4.86 6.97 -5.53
CA GLN A 338 5.63 6.93 -6.77
C GLN A 338 4.74 7.33 -7.95
N HIS A 339 5.31 8.12 -8.86
CA HIS A 339 4.60 8.55 -10.04
C HIS A 339 5.54 8.74 -11.25
N LYS A 340 4.96 8.68 -12.45
CA LYS A 340 5.60 9.10 -13.71
C LYS A 340 4.79 10.18 -14.40
N ASN A 341 5.49 11.20 -14.89
CA ASN A 341 4.89 12.31 -15.60
C ASN A 341 5.01 12.11 -17.10
N ILE A 342 3.95 12.39 -17.82
CA ILE A 342 3.84 12.38 -19.28
C ILE A 342 3.36 13.76 -19.70
N ASN A 343 4.08 14.44 -20.58
CA ASN A 343 3.78 15.83 -20.93
C ASN A 343 3.31 15.95 -22.38
N PHE A 344 2.38 16.87 -22.63
CA PHE A 344 1.92 17.27 -23.96
C PHE A 344 1.41 16.11 -24.84
N LEU A 345 0.58 15.23 -24.27
CA LEU A 345 0.03 14.06 -24.97
C LEU A 345 -1.36 14.35 -25.56
N LYS A 346 -1.45 14.38 -26.89
CA LYS A 346 -2.70 14.65 -27.63
C LYS A 346 -3.68 13.47 -27.59
N PRO A 347 -5.00 13.71 -27.80
CA PRO A 347 -6.00 12.65 -27.91
C PRO A 347 -5.62 11.58 -28.95
N GLY A 348 -5.80 10.31 -28.59
CA GLY A 348 -5.51 9.15 -29.44
C GLY A 348 -4.03 8.90 -29.72
N LYS A 349 -3.10 9.62 -29.07
CA LYS A 349 -1.66 9.42 -29.22
C LYS A 349 -1.08 8.59 -28.08
N SER A 350 -0.02 7.86 -28.40
CA SER A 350 0.72 7.01 -27.48
C SER A 350 2.13 7.55 -27.26
N GLU A 351 2.65 7.39 -26.06
CA GLU A 351 4.01 7.80 -25.66
C GLU A 351 4.67 6.67 -24.86
N ASP A 352 5.90 6.31 -25.25
CA ASP A 352 6.75 5.43 -24.46
C ASP A 352 7.43 6.24 -23.37
N PHE A 353 7.57 5.66 -22.18
CA PHE A 353 8.23 6.31 -21.07
C PHE A 353 9.23 5.39 -20.37
N ARG A 354 10.26 6.03 -19.81
CA ARG A 354 11.26 5.41 -18.94
C ARG A 354 11.59 6.33 -17.79
N GLY A 355 11.79 5.78 -16.59
CA GLY A 355 12.24 6.55 -15.44
C GLY A 355 12.88 5.70 -14.37
N ASN A 356 13.47 6.35 -13.38
CA ASN A 356 14.10 5.68 -12.24
C ASN A 356 13.07 4.88 -11.43
N ALA A 357 13.45 3.68 -10.99
CA ALA A 357 12.73 2.84 -10.04
C ALA A 357 13.42 2.84 -8.67
N PRO A 358 13.16 3.84 -7.81
CA PRO A 358 13.72 3.84 -6.47
C PRO A 358 13.19 2.62 -5.70
N TYR A 359 13.98 2.09 -4.78
CA TYR A 359 13.64 0.95 -3.91
C TYR A 359 13.60 -0.43 -4.57
N VAL A 360 13.86 -0.52 -5.88
CA VAL A 360 13.90 -1.79 -6.60
C VAL A 360 15.35 -2.20 -6.89
N MET A 361 15.70 -3.43 -6.55
CA MET A 361 17.02 -4.02 -6.78
C MET A 361 16.96 -5.08 -7.87
N ALA A 362 18.12 -5.46 -8.43
CA ALA A 362 18.22 -6.50 -9.43
C ALA A 362 17.53 -7.82 -8.98
N PRO A 363 16.89 -8.56 -9.90
CA PRO A 363 15.86 -9.55 -9.55
C PRO A 363 16.41 -10.94 -9.19
N GLU A 364 17.69 -11.11 -8.81
CA GLU A 364 18.34 -12.44 -8.71
C GLU A 364 17.52 -13.51 -7.94
N ALA A 365 16.67 -13.10 -6.99
CA ALA A 365 15.71 -13.99 -6.33
C ALA A 365 14.33 -13.35 -6.07
N ARG A 366 13.98 -12.24 -6.74
CA ARG A 366 12.77 -11.46 -6.43
C ARG A 366 12.00 -11.08 -7.68
N THR A 367 10.67 -11.12 -7.59
CA THR A 367 9.78 -10.62 -8.63
C THR A 367 9.20 -9.28 -8.21
N TYR A 368 9.43 -8.24 -9.00
CA TYR A 368 8.83 -6.92 -8.78
C TYR A 368 7.72 -6.68 -9.80
N THR A 369 6.56 -6.25 -9.32
CA THR A 369 5.40 -5.91 -10.16
C THR A 369 4.95 -4.50 -9.86
N ILE A 370 4.67 -3.73 -10.90
CA ILE A 370 4.08 -2.39 -10.76
C ILE A 370 2.56 -2.53 -10.75
N LYS A 371 1.92 -1.83 -9.82
CA LYS A 371 0.47 -1.75 -9.69
C LYS A 371 0.02 -0.30 -9.87
N PRO A 372 -0.56 0.07 -11.03
CA PRO A 372 -1.08 1.43 -11.23
C PRO A 372 -2.29 1.65 -10.33
N VAL A 373 -2.39 2.86 -9.78
CA VAL A 373 -3.45 3.25 -8.83
C VAL A 373 -4.42 4.24 -9.45
N ALA A 374 -3.88 5.28 -10.10
CA ALA A 374 -4.66 6.36 -10.69
C ALA A 374 -3.85 7.09 -11.75
N ILE A 375 -4.53 7.77 -12.66
CA ILE A 375 -3.93 8.79 -13.51
C ILE A 375 -4.61 10.12 -13.20
N THR A 376 -3.84 11.18 -12.99
CA THR A 376 -4.39 12.55 -12.99
C THR A 376 -3.79 13.35 -14.13
N TYR A 377 -4.55 14.28 -14.71
CA TYR A 377 -4.02 15.10 -15.79
C TYR A 377 -4.59 16.52 -15.78
N GLU A 378 -3.76 17.44 -16.28
CA GLU A 378 -4.10 18.83 -16.52
C GLU A 378 -4.38 19.02 -18.02
N ILE A 379 -5.48 19.68 -18.36
CA ILE A 379 -5.85 19.95 -19.76
C ILE A 379 -4.89 21.00 -20.36
N ASP A 380 -4.46 20.75 -21.58
CA ASP A 380 -3.72 21.71 -22.39
C ASP A 380 -4.68 22.66 -23.14
N ASN A 381 -4.95 23.81 -22.52
CA ASN A 381 -5.82 24.86 -23.08
C ASN A 381 -5.20 25.64 -24.23
N LEU A 382 -3.97 25.30 -24.67
CA LEU A 382 -3.27 25.97 -25.77
C LEU A 382 -3.38 25.22 -27.11
N SER A 383 -4.17 24.14 -27.15
CA SER A 383 -4.32 23.26 -28.32
C SER A 383 -5.43 23.65 -29.28
#